data_AF-A0AAV0XXZ9-F1
#
_entry.id   AF-A0AAV0XXZ9-F1
#
_cell.length_a   1.000
_cell.length_b   1.000
_cell.length_c   1.000
_cell.angle_alpha   90.00
_cell.angle_beta   90.00
_cell.angle_gamma   90.00
#
_symmetry.space_group_name_H-M   'P 1'
#
loop_
_entity.id
_entity.type
_entity.pdbx_description
1 polymer ?
#
loop_
_entity_poly.entity_id
_entity_poly.type
_entity_poly.pdbx_seq_one_letter_code
_entity_poly.pdbx_strand_id
1 'polypeptide(L)'
;MIMAEQARPPQDIPLVNDDHLLDRCFICLNDYADVGSANILIPCGHGWCCDSCGLRLNNCPICTDQFPRMQRIQIMHINYGTQSKYFN
;
A
#
# COMPACT_ATOMS: atom_id res chain seq x y z
N MET A 1 -18.92 -34.20 28.47
CA MET A 1 -17.52 -33.77 28.31
C MET A 1 -17.40 -33.17 26.92
N ILE A 2 -17.46 -31.85 26.82
CA ILE A 2 -17.27 -31.09 25.57
C ILE A 2 -16.03 -30.25 25.77
N MET A 3 -14.96 -30.58 25.04
CA MET A 3 -13.70 -29.85 25.06
C MET A 3 -13.95 -28.50 24.38
N ALA A 4 -13.76 -27.41 25.11
CA ALA A 4 -13.79 -26.08 24.53
C ALA A 4 -12.60 -25.94 23.58
N GLU A 5 -12.88 -25.73 22.29
CA GLU A 5 -11.90 -25.34 21.29
C GLU A 5 -11.22 -24.05 21.79
N GLN A 6 -9.98 -24.16 22.24
CA GLN A 6 -9.20 -23.00 22.69
C GLN A 6 -8.89 -22.15 21.46
N ALA A 7 -9.54 -20.99 21.36
CA ALA A 7 -9.20 -19.98 20.38
C ALA A 7 -7.70 -19.67 20.51
N ARG A 8 -6.93 -19.98 19.46
CA ARG A 8 -5.49 -19.68 19.41
C ARG A 8 -5.33 -18.17 19.64
N PRO A 9 -4.53 -17.71 20.61
CA PRO A 9 -4.31 -16.29 20.80
C PRO A 9 -3.80 -15.68 19.49
N PRO A 10 -4.17 -14.43 19.14
CA PRO A 10 -3.67 -13.79 17.93
C PRO A 10 -2.16 -13.86 17.97
N GLN A 11 -1.57 -14.60 17.02
CA GLN A 11 -0.12 -14.72 16.93
C GLN A 11 0.43 -13.31 16.75
N ASP A 12 1.39 -12.93 17.58
CA ASP A 12 2.01 -11.60 17.62
C ASP A 12 2.26 -11.11 16.19
N ILE A 13 1.44 -10.16 15.74
CA ILE A 13 1.67 -9.51 14.45
C ILE A 13 2.97 -8.73 14.66
N PRO A 14 4.07 -9.06 13.96
CA PRO A 14 5.31 -8.32 14.14
C PRO A 14 5.00 -6.84 13.90
N LEU A 15 5.31 -5.99 14.89
CA LEU A 15 5.32 -4.55 14.68
C LEU A 15 6.44 -4.26 13.69
N VAL A 16 6.09 -4.30 12.40
CA VAL A 16 7.01 -3.97 11.33
C VAL A 16 7.18 -2.45 11.40
N ASN A 17 8.17 -1.99 12.18
CA ASN A 17 8.55 -0.58 12.30
C ASN A 17 9.26 -0.06 11.04
N ASP A 18 8.93 -0.63 9.88
CA ASP A 18 9.52 -0.27 8.60
C ASP A 18 8.47 0.53 7.82
N ASP A 19 8.40 1.82 8.14
CA ASP A 19 7.50 2.78 7.48
C ASP A 19 7.71 2.81 5.96
N HIS A 20 8.88 2.37 5.46
CA HIS A 20 9.18 2.29 4.04
C HIS A 20 8.36 1.22 3.32
N LEU A 21 7.77 0.24 4.02
CA LEU A 21 6.95 -0.79 3.38
C LEU A 21 5.55 -0.29 2.99
N LEU A 22 5.04 0.77 3.64
CA LEU A 22 3.66 1.25 3.47
C LEU A 22 3.49 2.13 2.21
N ASP A 23 4.56 2.80 1.77
CA ASP A 23 4.52 3.77 0.67
C ASP A 23 5.18 3.24 -0.61
N ARG A 24 4.89 1.99 -1.00
CA ARG A 24 5.46 1.36 -2.20
C ARG A 24 4.42 0.97 -3.22
N CYS A 25 4.79 1.06 -4.50
CA CYS A 25 3.95 0.59 -5.59
C CYS A 25 3.74 -0.92 -5.45
N PHE A 26 2.49 -1.41 -5.38
CA PHE A 26 2.23 -2.85 -5.20
C PHE A 26 2.61 -3.72 -6.40
N ILE A 27 3.11 -3.12 -7.49
CA ILE A 27 3.54 -3.81 -8.71
C ILE A 27 5.06 -3.92 -8.78
N CYS A 28 5.78 -2.78 -8.78
CA CYS A 28 7.24 -2.78 -8.88
C CYS A 28 7.96 -2.77 -7.54
N LEU A 29 7.23 -2.57 -6.43
CA LEU A 29 7.75 -2.52 -5.06
C LEU A 29 8.76 -1.40 -4.81
N ASN A 30 8.86 -0.41 -5.70
CA ASN A 30 9.64 0.80 -5.47
C ASN A 30 8.85 1.79 -4.62
N ASP A 31 9.57 2.58 -3.84
CA ASP A 31 9.01 3.59 -2.95
C ASP A 31 8.40 4.74 -3.77
N TYR A 32 7.40 5.42 -3.20
CA TYR A 32 6.81 6.61 -3.79
C TYR A 32 7.86 7.69 -4.11
N ALA A 33 8.89 7.82 -3.26
CA ALA A 33 10.00 8.74 -3.44
C ALA A 33 10.78 8.49 -4.74
N ASP A 34 10.88 7.22 -5.19
CA ASP A 34 11.62 6.85 -6.39
C ASP A 34 10.79 7.01 -7.67
N VAL A 35 9.48 6.75 -7.60
CA VAL A 35 8.60 6.71 -8.79
C VAL A 35 7.78 7.98 -9.00
N GLY A 36 7.64 8.83 -7.97
CA GLY A 36 7.03 10.16 -8.04
C GLY A 36 5.56 10.22 -8.50
N SER A 37 4.88 9.08 -8.54
CA SER A 37 3.51 8.95 -9.04
C SER A 37 2.78 7.87 -8.27
N ALA A 38 1.50 8.12 -7.95
CA ALA A 38 0.63 7.15 -7.30
C ALA A 38 -0.77 7.26 -7.88
N ASN A 39 -1.31 6.11 -8.32
CA ASN A 39 -2.65 6.00 -8.86
C ASN A 39 -3.39 4.82 -8.25
N ILE A 40 -4.67 5.02 -7.95
CA ILE A 40 -5.59 3.96 -7.59
C ILE A 40 -6.32 3.47 -8.85
N LEU A 41 -6.52 2.16 -8.95
CA LEU A 41 -7.31 1.53 -10.01
C LEU A 41 -8.81 1.65 -9.68
N ILE A 42 -9.59 2.30 -10.53
CA ILE A 42 -11.03 2.54 -10.32
C ILE A 42 -11.85 1.59 -11.19
N PRO A 43 -12.86 0.87 -10.65
CA PRO A 43 -13.49 1.11 -9.35
C PRO A 43 -12.95 0.30 -8.17
N CYS A 44 -12.08 -0.69 -8.38
CA CYS A 44 -11.77 -1.68 -7.34
C CYS A 44 -10.99 -1.12 -6.14
N GLY A 45 -10.20 -0.07 -6.31
CA GLY A 45 -9.54 0.61 -5.18
C GLY A 45 -8.36 -0.11 -4.54
N HIS A 46 -8.00 -1.31 -4.99
CA HIS A 46 -6.96 -2.13 -4.36
C HIS A 46 -5.55 -1.56 -4.59
N GLY A 47 -5.07 -0.82 -3.58
CA GLY A 47 -3.71 -0.28 -3.51
C GLY A 47 -3.42 0.84 -4.51
N TRP A 48 -2.16 1.28 -4.53
CA TRP A 48 -1.67 2.28 -5.47
C TRP A 48 -0.51 1.76 -6.36
N CYS A 49 -0.49 2.17 -7.62
CA CYS A 49 0.62 1.90 -8.53
C CYS A 49 1.16 3.17 -9.19
N CYS A 50 2.43 3.15 -9.58
CA CYS A 50 3.04 4.24 -10.34
C CYS A 50 2.53 4.26 -11.79
N ASP A 51 2.71 5.38 -12.50
CA ASP A 51 2.23 5.57 -13.87
C ASP A 51 2.73 4.46 -14.82
N SER A 52 4.02 4.12 -14.74
CA SER A 52 4.64 3.11 -15.61
C SER A 52 4.11 1.69 -15.37
N CYS A 53 3.67 1.37 -14.16
CA CYS A 53 3.06 0.08 -13.85
C CYS A 53 1.59 0.07 -14.27
N GLY A 54 0.85 1.13 -13.96
CA GLY A 54 -0.57 1.24 -14.30
C GLY A 54 -0.84 1.15 -15.81
N LEU A 55 0.02 1.76 -16.64
CA LEU A 55 -0.09 1.71 -18.11
C LEU A 55 0.09 0.31 -18.72
N ARG A 56 0.66 -0.65 -17.99
CA ARG A 56 0.90 -2.03 -18.47
C ARG A 56 -0.23 -2.99 -18.10
N LEU A 57 -1.26 -2.52 -17.40
CA LEU A 57 -2.30 -3.33 -16.81
C LEU A 57 -3.65 -3.05 -17.50
N ASN A 58 -4.43 -4.12 -17.70
CA ASN A 58 -5.83 -4.04 -18.14
C ASN A 58 -6.82 -4.51 -17.05
N ASN A 59 -6.30 -5.27 -16.07
CA ASN A 59 -7.03 -5.85 -14.96
C ASN A 59 -6.26 -5.63 -13.66
N CYS A 60 -6.96 -5.43 -12.55
CA CYS A 60 -6.35 -5.32 -11.24
C CYS A 60 -5.70 -6.67 -10.88
N PRO A 61 -4.41 -6.76 -10.52
CA PRO A 61 -3.80 -8.04 -10.19
C PRO A 61 -4.21 -8.59 -8.81
N ILE A 62 -4.97 -7.82 -8.03
CA ILE A 62 -5.51 -8.26 -6.73
C ILE A 62 -6.87 -8.93 -6.91
N CYS A 63 -7.83 -8.29 -7.61
CA CYS A 63 -9.18 -8.82 -7.78
C CYS A 63 -9.52 -9.31 -9.19
N THR A 64 -8.62 -9.16 -10.15
CA THR A 64 -8.77 -9.54 -11.58
C THR A 64 -9.82 -8.76 -12.37
N ASP A 65 -10.57 -7.84 -11.75
CA ASP A 65 -11.53 -6.98 -12.43
C ASP A 65 -10.85 -5.97 -13.36
N GLN A 66 -11.54 -5.61 -14.44
CA GLN A 66 -11.12 -4.51 -15.31
C GLN A 66 -11.25 -3.17 -14.57
N PHE A 67 -10.28 -2.29 -14.80
CA PHE A 67 -10.30 -0.91 -14.29
C PHE A 67 -10.26 0.06 -15.48
N PRO A 68 -11.37 0.71 -15.86
CA PRO A 68 -11.38 1.61 -17.03
C PRO A 68 -10.62 2.92 -16.79
N ARG A 69 -10.29 3.25 -15.53
CA ARG A 69 -9.62 4.50 -15.17
C ARG A 69 -8.63 4.30 -14.03
N MET A 70 -7.56 5.07 -14.09
CA MET A 70 -6.66 5.30 -12.98
C MET A 70 -6.90 6.69 -12.41
N GLN A 71 -7.02 6.79 -11.09
CA GLN A 71 -7.16 8.08 -10.40
C GLN A 71 -5.85 8.39 -9.70
N ARG A 72 -5.20 9.49 -10.11
CA ARG A 72 -4.02 10.01 -9.42
C ARG A 72 -4.40 10.43 -8.02
N ILE A 73 -3.57 10.04 -7.06
CA ILE A 73 -3.67 10.42 -5.65
C ILE A 73 -2.38 11.08 -5.19
N GLN A 74 -2.45 11.76 -4.05
CA GLN A 74 -1.28 12.28 -3.35
C GLN A 74 -1.15 11.52 -2.05
N ILE A 75 0.00 10.87 -1.85
CA ILE A 75 0.30 10.17 -0.60
C ILE A 75 0.78 11.21 0.39
N MET A 76 -0.06 11.49 1.40
CA MET A 76 0.33 12.35 2.51
C MET A 76 1.10 11.50 3.52
N HIS A 77 2.42 11.64 3.53
CA HIS A 77 3.24 11.05 4.58
C HIS A 77 2.95 11.83 5.88
N ILE A 78 2.07 11.30 6.72
CA ILE A 78 1.96 11.76 8.11
C ILE A 78 3.24 11.26 8.76
N ASN A 79 4.23 12.16 8.86
CA ASN A 79 5.42 11.89 9.66
C ASN A 79 4.95 11.55 11.09
N TYR A 80 4.86 10.27 11.44
CA TYR A 80 4.72 9.80 12.82
C TYR A 80 6.05 9.99 13.59
N GLY A 81 6.72 11.13 13.38
CA GLY A 81 8.05 11.42 13.89
C GLY A 81 8.84 12.43 13.06
N THR A 82 8.34 13.66 12.85
CA THR A 82 9.28 14.77 12.65
C THR A 82 10.02 15.01 13.97
N GLN A 83 11.22 14.46 14.12
CA GLN A 83 12.25 15.16 14.88
C GLN A 83 13.43 15.47 13.98
N SER A 84 13.65 16.78 13.82
CA SER A 84 14.92 17.41 13.46
C SER A 84 15.37 17.33 12.00
N LYS A 85 14.77 18.11 11.08
CA LYS A 85 15.50 18.68 9.92
C LYS A 85 15.04 20.07 9.43
N TYR A 86 14.11 20.76 10.11
CA TYR A 86 13.66 22.11 9.72
C TYR A 86 13.88 23.18 10.80
N PHE A 87 14.99 23.10 11.52
CA PHE A 87 15.56 24.26 12.23
C PHE A 87 16.97 24.50 11.70
N ASN A 88 17.06 25.41 10.74
CA ASN A 88 18.19 26.32 10.53
C ASN A 88 17.61 27.63 9.98
#